data_AF-A0A920BHV4-F1
#
_entry.id   AF-A0A920BHV4-F1
#
_cell.length_a   1.000
_cell.length_b   1.000
_cell.length_c   1.000
_cell.angle_alpha   90.00
_cell.angle_beta   90.00
_cell.angle_gamma   90.00
#
_symmetry.space_group_name_H-M   'P 1'
#
loop_
_entity.id
_entity.type
_entity.pdbx_description
1 polymer ?
#
loop_
_entity_poly.entity_id
_entity_poly.type
_entity_poly.pdbx_seq_one_letter_code
_entity_poly.pdbx_strand_id
1 'polypeptide(L)'
;MLSEKRIVLGVSGGIAAYKSIEISRRLVDAGAFVSPIMTAAAKKFVGEVTLSALASEPVKSSLWEDEDPIPHTTLGQEADLVLVAPATAKLIGAYASGISGDLLSATLLATRAL
;
A
#
# COMPACT_ATOMS: atom_id res chain seq x y z
N MET A 1 1.24 -8.29 -19.36
CA MET A 1 0.15 -7.31 -19.14
C MET A 1 -0.35 -7.52 -17.72
N LEU A 2 -0.53 -6.45 -16.95
CA LEU A 2 -1.08 -6.53 -15.58
C LEU A 2 -2.60 -6.31 -15.57
N SER A 3 -3.24 -6.41 -16.74
CA SER A 3 -4.69 -6.32 -16.90
C SER A 3 -5.40 -7.19 -15.88
N GLU A 4 -6.38 -6.58 -15.20
CA GLU A 4 -7.23 -7.21 -14.17
C GLU A 4 -6.50 -7.62 -12.89
N LYS A 5 -5.22 -7.26 -12.71
CA LYS A 5 -4.50 -7.51 -11.45
C LYS A 5 -4.79 -6.43 -10.42
N ARG A 6 -5.18 -6.84 -9.23
CA ARG A 6 -5.36 -5.96 -8.07
C ARG A 6 -4.06 -5.93 -7.27
N ILE A 7 -3.40 -4.77 -7.24
CA ILE A 7 -2.11 -4.59 -6.60
C ILE A 7 -2.27 -3.63 -5.43
N VAL A 8 -1.94 -4.09 -4.24
CA VAL A 8 -1.78 -3.20 -3.10
C VAL A 8 -0.39 -2.57 -3.18
N LEU A 9 -0.33 -1.23 -3.26
CA LEU A 9 0.92 -0.48 -3.23
C LEU A 9 1.11 0.15 -1.86
N GLY A 10 1.94 -0.49 -1.03
CA GLY A 10 2.33 0.00 0.29
C GLY A 10 3.49 0.99 0.24
N VAL A 11 3.34 2.15 0.86
CA VAL A 11 4.39 3.17 0.96
C VAL A 11 4.79 3.39 2.42
N SER A 12 6.06 3.08 2.74
CA SER A 12 6.63 3.31 4.07
C SER A 12 7.51 4.58 4.13
N GLY A 13 7.81 5.04 5.35
CA GLY A 13 8.45 6.35 5.59
C GLY A 13 9.95 6.41 5.33
N GLY A 14 10.35 6.40 4.06
CA GLY A 14 11.72 6.67 3.63
C GLY A 14 11.79 7.78 2.59
N ILE A 15 12.98 8.37 2.41
CA ILE A 15 13.19 9.47 1.44
C ILE A 15 12.77 9.10 0.00
N ALA A 16 12.77 7.81 -0.34
CA ALA A 16 12.34 7.32 -1.64
C ALA A 16 10.82 7.22 -1.84
N ALA A 17 9.99 7.61 -0.85
CA ALA A 17 8.52 7.55 -0.95
C ALA A 17 7.95 8.28 -2.18
N TYR A 18 8.58 9.36 -2.63
CA TYR A 18 8.15 10.07 -3.85
C TYR A 18 8.29 9.22 -5.12
N LYS A 19 9.17 8.23 -5.14
CA LYS A 19 9.32 7.33 -6.30
C LYS A 19 8.14 6.38 -6.46
N SER A 20 7.38 6.15 -5.38
CA SER A 20 6.19 5.30 -5.40
C SER A 20 5.06 5.90 -6.24
N ILE A 21 5.07 7.22 -6.43
CA ILE A 21 4.15 7.93 -7.33
C ILE A 21 4.34 7.44 -8.78
N GLU A 22 5.59 7.34 -9.24
CA GLU A 22 5.90 6.84 -10.59
C GLU A 22 5.64 5.34 -10.70
N ILE A 23 5.83 4.56 -9.62
CA ILE A 23 5.45 3.14 -9.59
C ILE A 23 3.94 2.99 -9.78
N SER A 24 3.13 3.74 -9.02
CA SER A 24 1.66 3.73 -9.14
C SER A 24 1.23 4.01 -10.58
N ARG A 25 1.73 5.10 -11.16
CA ARG A 25 1.42 5.49 -12.54
C ARG A 25 1.73 4.37 -13.54
N ARG A 26 2.91 3.75 -13.44
CA ARG A 26 3.31 2.66 -14.34
C ARG A 26 2.49 1.39 -14.18
N LEU A 27 2.06 1.06 -12.97
CA LEU A 27 1.19 -0.09 -12.72
C LEU A 27 -0.20 0.13 -13.35
N VAL A 28 -0.76 1.34 -13.16
CA VAL A 28 -2.03 1.74 -13.79
C VAL A 28 -1.91 1.76 -15.31
N ASP A 29 -0.86 2.38 -15.87
CA ASP A 29 -0.57 2.39 -17.32
C ASP A 29 -0.44 0.97 -17.89
N ALA A 30 0.00 0.00 -17.08
CA ALA A 30 0.10 -1.42 -17.43
C ALA A 30 -1.21 -2.21 -17.26
N GLY A 31 -2.29 -1.57 -16.84
CA GLY A 31 -3.64 -2.12 -16.69
C GLY A 31 -3.99 -2.70 -15.32
N ALA A 32 -3.15 -2.50 -14.30
CA ALA A 32 -3.44 -2.95 -12.94
C ALA A 32 -4.45 -2.02 -12.23
N PHE A 33 -5.26 -2.58 -11.35
CA PHE A 33 -6.01 -1.82 -10.35
C PHE A 33 -5.13 -1.62 -9.11
N VAL A 34 -4.74 -0.38 -8.81
CA VAL A 34 -3.81 -0.07 -7.72
C VAL A 34 -4.56 0.47 -6.51
N SER A 35 -4.48 -0.26 -5.40
CA SER A 35 -4.99 0.11 -4.07
C SER A 35 -3.83 0.64 -3.20
N PRO A 36 -3.68 1.97 -3.02
CA PRO A 36 -2.55 2.53 -2.31
C PRO A 36 -2.75 2.55 -0.79
N ILE A 37 -1.72 2.13 -0.04
CA ILE A 37 -1.66 2.24 1.42
C ILE A 37 -0.47 3.09 1.84
N MET A 38 -0.68 4.14 2.64
CA MET A 38 0.40 4.96 3.19
C MET A 38 0.52 4.84 4.70
N THR A 39 1.74 4.54 5.18
CA THR A 39 2.05 4.68 6.61
C THR A 39 2.06 6.16 7.03
N ALA A 40 1.82 6.44 8.31
CA ALA A 40 1.92 7.81 8.84
C ALA A 40 3.30 8.47 8.58
N ALA A 41 4.37 7.67 8.53
CA ALA A 41 5.71 8.18 8.22
C ALA A 41 5.87 8.53 6.74
N ALA A 42 5.24 7.79 5.81
CA ALA A 42 5.27 8.11 4.38
C ALA A 42 4.59 9.44 4.06
N LYS A 43 3.51 9.78 4.77
CA LYS A 43 2.79 11.05 4.64
C LYS A 43 3.65 12.29 4.93
N LYS A 44 4.78 12.12 5.64
CA LYS A 44 5.75 13.20 5.91
C LYS A 44 6.66 13.49 4.71
N PHE A 45 6.72 12.60 3.72
CA PHE A 45 7.54 12.75 2.52
C PHE A 45 6.72 13.10 1.28
N VAL A 46 5.49 12.58 1.19
CA VAL A 46 4.59 12.76 0.04
C VAL A 46 3.16 12.88 0.56
N GLY A 47 2.36 13.77 -0.04
CA GLY A 47 0.96 13.92 0.31
C GLY A 47 0.07 12.83 -0.29
N GLU A 48 -0.97 12.45 0.43
CA GLU A 48 -1.95 11.43 -0.02
C GLU A 48 -2.61 11.81 -1.34
N VAL A 49 -2.97 13.10 -1.49
CA VAL A 49 -3.62 13.63 -2.71
C VAL A 49 -2.82 13.27 -3.96
N THR A 50 -1.49 13.35 -3.91
CA THR A 50 -0.63 13.04 -5.05
C THR A 50 -0.68 11.57 -5.43
N LEU A 51 -0.67 10.66 -4.45
CA LEU A 51 -0.73 9.23 -4.73
C LEU A 51 -2.15 8.80 -5.14
N SER A 52 -3.18 9.30 -4.45
CA SER A 52 -4.59 9.05 -4.81
C SER A 52 -4.90 9.45 -6.25
N ALA A 53 -4.34 10.56 -6.73
CA ALA A 53 -4.57 11.03 -8.09
C ALA A 53 -3.96 10.12 -9.19
N LEU A 54 -2.98 9.27 -8.85
CA LEU A 54 -2.29 8.37 -9.80
C LEU A 54 -2.55 6.89 -9.51
N ALA A 55 -3.37 6.58 -8.51
CA ALA A 55 -3.80 5.23 -8.21
C ALA A 55 -5.21 5.00 -8.74
N SER A 56 -5.73 3.78 -8.57
CA SER A 56 -7.10 3.45 -9.00
C SER A 56 -8.16 3.85 -7.98
N GLU A 57 -7.76 4.12 -6.74
CA GLU A 57 -8.61 4.55 -5.64
C GLU A 57 -7.85 5.45 -4.64
N PRO A 58 -8.55 6.15 -3.73
CA PRO A 58 -7.91 6.98 -2.71
C PRO A 58 -6.96 6.21 -1.79
N VAL A 59 -5.94 6.90 -1.29
CA VAL A 59 -5.03 6.37 -0.27
C VAL A 59 -5.77 5.95 0.98
N LYS A 60 -5.55 4.69 1.37
CA LYS A 60 -5.95 4.16 2.67
C LYS A 60 -4.79 4.26 3.65
N SER A 61 -5.07 4.62 4.89
CA SER A 61 -4.00 4.88 5.87
C SER A 61 -4.33 4.57 7.32
N SER A 62 -5.55 4.11 7.59
CA SER A 62 -6.03 3.80 8.92
C SER A 62 -6.72 2.45 8.95
N LEU A 63 -6.59 1.74 10.07
CA LEU A 63 -7.37 0.53 10.36
C LEU A 63 -8.80 0.85 10.77
N TRP A 64 -9.06 2.11 11.13
CA TRP A 64 -10.26 2.53 11.86
C TRP A 64 -11.08 3.58 11.12
N GLU A 65 -10.43 4.32 10.21
CA GLU A 65 -11.02 5.43 9.47
C GLU A 65 -11.14 5.04 7.99
N ASP A 66 -11.89 3.96 7.73
CA ASP A 66 -12.23 3.46 6.39
C ASP A 66 -13.73 3.12 6.35
N GLU A 67 -14.34 3.17 5.17
CA GLU A 67 -15.74 2.77 4.97
C GLU A 67 -15.91 1.25 5.10
N ASP A 68 -14.87 0.50 4.74
CA ASP A 68 -14.79 -0.93 5.00
C ASP A 68 -14.50 -1.18 6.49
N PRO A 69 -15.32 -1.98 7.19
CA PRO A 69 -15.11 -2.28 8.61
C PRO A 69 -13.86 -3.13 8.90
N ILE A 70 -13.30 -3.82 7.89
CA ILE A 70 -12.18 -4.75 8.02
C ILE A 70 -11.13 -4.58 6.91
N PRO A 71 -10.64 -3.35 6.68
CA PRO A 71 -9.94 -2.96 5.46
C PRO A 71 -8.64 -3.76 5.23
N HIS A 72 -7.92 -4.11 6.30
CA HIS A 72 -6.70 -4.90 6.22
C HIS A 72 -6.94 -6.32 5.70
N THR A 73 -8.08 -6.93 6.01
CA THR A 73 -8.42 -8.27 5.49
C THR A 73 -8.90 -8.20 4.05
N THR A 74 -9.77 -7.25 3.72
CA THR A 74 -10.28 -7.06 2.35
C THR A 74 -9.13 -6.76 1.40
N LEU A 75 -8.29 -5.77 1.71
CA LEU A 75 -7.10 -5.43 0.90
C LEU A 75 -6.15 -6.61 0.78
N GLY A 76 -5.91 -7.35 1.86
CA GLY A 76 -4.98 -8.47 1.87
C GLY A 76 -5.48 -9.67 1.07
N GLN A 77 -6.78 -9.99 1.14
CA GLN A 77 -7.37 -11.16 0.49
C GLN A 77 -7.71 -10.91 -0.98
N GLU A 78 -8.03 -9.68 -1.35
CA GLU A 78 -8.38 -9.32 -2.73
C GLU A 78 -7.17 -8.98 -3.61
N ALA A 79 -5.99 -8.78 -3.01
CA ALA A 79 -4.77 -8.51 -3.75
C ALA A 79 -4.25 -9.75 -4.49
N ASP A 80 -3.83 -9.57 -5.74
CA ASP A 80 -2.99 -10.52 -6.48
C ASP A 80 -1.50 -10.38 -6.10
N LEU A 81 -1.09 -9.17 -5.69
CA LEU A 81 0.28 -8.81 -5.33
C LEU A 81 0.25 -7.69 -4.28
N VAL A 82 1.12 -7.78 -3.26
CA VAL A 82 1.40 -6.65 -2.36
C VAL A 82 2.81 -6.13 -2.60
N LEU A 83 2.92 -4.96 -3.24
CA LEU A 83 4.19 -4.29 -3.49
C LEU A 83 4.42 -3.22 -2.43
N VAL A 84 5.53 -3.32 -1.69
CA VAL A 84 5.97 -2.25 -0.78
C VAL A 84 7.14 -1.49 -1.38
N ALA A 85 6.95 -0.21 -1.65
CA ALA A 85 8.00 0.67 -2.15
C ALA A 85 7.87 2.07 -1.53
N PRO A 86 8.92 2.59 -0.86
CA PRO A 86 10.05 1.85 -0.32
C PRO A 86 9.61 0.96 0.86
N ALA A 87 10.27 -0.19 1.04
CA ALA A 87 10.19 -1.00 2.25
C ALA A 87 11.33 -0.60 3.21
N THR A 88 11.02 0.23 4.21
CA THR A 88 12.01 0.67 5.20
C THR A 88 12.37 -0.45 6.17
N ALA A 89 13.57 -0.37 6.78
CA ALA A 89 14.01 -1.34 7.79
C ALA A 89 13.02 -1.48 8.96
N LYS A 90 12.36 -0.37 9.38
CA LYS A 90 11.29 -0.40 10.39
C LYS A 90 10.14 -1.33 9.98
N LEU A 91 9.64 -1.18 8.74
CA LEU A 91 8.55 -2.00 8.24
C LEU A 91 8.98 -3.47 8.12
N ILE A 92 10.17 -3.72 7.53
CA ILE A 92 10.69 -5.09 7.35
C ILE A 92 10.87 -5.78 8.70
N GLY A 93 11.44 -5.10 9.70
CA GLY A 93 11.61 -5.65 11.04
C GLY A 93 10.27 -5.95 11.72
N ALA A 94 9.27 -5.07 11.57
CA ALA A 94 7.94 -5.30 12.09
C ALA A 94 7.27 -6.52 11.43
N TYR A 95 7.33 -6.60 10.11
CA TYR A 95 6.77 -7.73 9.35
C TYR A 95 7.44 -9.05 9.72
N ALA A 96 8.76 -9.10 9.75
CA ALA A 96 9.52 -10.29 10.14
C ALA A 96 9.22 -10.74 11.57
N SER A 97 8.84 -9.81 12.46
CA SER A 97 8.49 -10.09 13.85
C SER A 97 7.00 -10.35 14.08
N GLY A 98 6.17 -10.31 13.03
CA GLY A 98 4.72 -10.46 13.15
C GLY A 98 4.01 -9.28 13.84
N ILE A 99 4.57 -8.07 13.78
CA ILE A 99 4.02 -6.86 14.41
C ILE A 99 3.16 -6.10 13.40
N SER A 100 1.85 -5.96 13.67
CA SER A 100 0.88 -5.23 12.84
C SER A 100 0.36 -3.95 13.51
N GLY A 101 1.20 -2.91 13.56
CA GLY A 101 0.87 -1.65 14.24
C GLY A 101 0.09 -0.63 13.40
N ASP A 102 -0.08 -0.88 12.10
CA ASP A 102 -0.80 0.01 11.18
C ASP A 102 -1.50 -0.78 10.06
N LEU A 103 -2.27 -0.08 9.21
CA LEU A 103 -3.01 -0.71 8.12
C LEU A 103 -2.10 -1.51 7.17
N LEU A 104 -0.92 -0.97 6.84
CA LEU A 104 0.00 -1.63 5.90
C LEU A 104 0.54 -2.94 6.50
N SER A 105 1.07 -2.90 7.71
CA SER A 105 1.60 -4.08 8.39
C SER A 105 0.53 -5.13 8.68
N ALA A 106 -0.69 -4.72 9.05
CA ALA A 106 -1.82 -5.64 9.19
C ALA A 106 -2.22 -6.30 7.86
N THR A 107 -2.25 -5.53 6.77
CA THR A 107 -2.55 -6.05 5.42
C THR A 107 -1.49 -7.05 4.98
N LEU A 108 -0.20 -6.77 5.24
CA LEU A 108 0.91 -7.68 4.93
C LEU A 108 0.84 -9.01 5.68
N LEU A 109 0.36 -9.02 6.94
CA LEU A 109 0.17 -10.27 7.69
C LEU A 109 -1.11 -11.02 7.28
N ALA A 110 -2.12 -10.32 6.78
CA ALA A 110 -3.40 -10.90 6.38
C ALA A 110 -3.40 -11.45 4.94
N THR A 111 -2.48 -10.99 4.09
CA THR A 111 -2.51 -11.31 2.66
C THR A 111 -2.16 -12.76 2.35
N ARG A 112 -2.74 -13.28 1.27
CA ARG A 112 -2.34 -14.53 0.61
C ARG A 112 -1.70 -14.30 -0.76
N ALA A 113 -1.57 -13.05 -1.16
CA ALA A 113 -0.91 -12.64 -2.39
C ALA A 113 0.57 -13.01 -2.36
N LEU A 114 1.16 -13.11 -3.55
CA LEU A 114 2.61 -13.26 -3.72
C LEU A 114 3.35 -11.95 -3.44
#